data_AF-A0A5A9DVW7-F1
#
_entry.id   AF-A0A5A9DVW7-F1
#
_cell.length_a   1.000
_cell.length_b   1.000
_cell.length_c   1.000
_cell.angle_alpha   90.00
_cell.angle_beta   90.00
_cell.angle_gamma   90.00
#
_symmetry.space_group_name_H-M   'P 1'
#
loop_
_entity.id
_entity.type
_entity.pdbx_description
1 polymer ?
#
loop_
_entity_poly.entity_id
_entity_poly.type
_entity_poly.pdbx_seq_one_letter_code
_entity_poly.pdbx_strand_id
1 'polypeptide(L)'
;MKNIAFFIILVHTIIFILWIMNSGYLFSTVGTTFWIASVALGFLIQKQLDDVMMLRKILVISNWWMVFLMIMTVGIYFVVSSMP
;
A
#
# COMPACT_ATOMS: atom_id res chain seq x y z
N MET A 1 -4.29 3.95 -18.63
CA MET A 1 -4.39 2.90 -17.58
C MET A 1 -3.05 2.28 -17.22
N LYS A 2 -2.24 1.76 -18.17
CA LYS A 2 -0.94 1.13 -17.89
C LYS A 2 0.02 2.04 -17.11
N ASN A 3 0.21 3.29 -17.55
CA ASN A 3 1.11 4.25 -16.88
C ASN A 3 0.66 4.56 -15.45
N ILE A 4 -0.66 4.65 -15.22
CA ILE A 4 -1.23 4.91 -13.90
C ILE A 4 -1.01 3.70 -12.98
N ALA A 5 -1.19 2.48 -13.48
CA ALA A 5 -0.86 1.27 -12.71
C ALA A 5 0.62 1.21 -12.33
N PHE A 6 1.52 1.56 -13.26
CA PHE A 6 2.95 1.63 -12.97
C PHE A 6 3.26 2.67 -11.89
N PHE A 7 2.63 3.85 -11.97
CA PHE A 7 2.76 4.89 -10.95
C PHE A 7 2.28 4.40 -9.57
N ILE A 8 1.13 3.70 -9.50
CA ILE A 8 0.64 3.12 -8.24
C ILE A 8 1.61 2.08 -7.67
N ILE A 9 2.16 1.20 -8.51
CA ILE A 9 3.16 0.21 -8.08
C ILE A 9 4.41 0.90 -7.51
N LEU A 10 4.83 2.01 -8.12
CA LEU A 10 5.94 2.82 -7.62
C LEU A 10 5.61 3.44 -6.26
N VAL A 11 4.41 4.02 -6.12
CA VAL A 11 3.93 4.57 -4.84
C VAL A 11 3.90 3.50 -3.75
N HIS A 12 3.40 2.31 -4.05
CA HIS A 12 3.41 1.17 -3.12
C HIS A 12 4.83 0.76 -2.71
N THR A 13 5.78 0.79 -3.64
CA THR A 13 7.19 0.52 -3.34
C THR A 13 7.77 1.57 -2.38
N ILE A 14 7.45 2.86 -2.59
CA ILE A 14 7.87 3.94 -1.67
C ILE A 14 7.26 3.72 -0.28
N ILE A 15 5.96 3.43 -0.20
CA ILE A 15 5.28 3.16 1.07
C ILE A 15 5.93 1.98 1.79
N PHE A 16 6.26 0.92 1.07
CA PHE A 16 6.94 -0.24 1.65
C PHE A 16 8.31 0.13 2.25
N ILE A 17 9.11 0.92 1.55
CA ILE A 17 10.40 1.41 2.05
C ILE A 17 10.20 2.27 3.29
N LEU A 18 9.26 3.22 3.26
CA LEU A 18 8.95 4.07 4.41
C LEU A 18 8.47 3.25 5.62
N TRP A 19 7.74 2.17 5.38
CA TRP A 19 7.28 1.24 6.41
C TRP A 19 8.44 0.50 7.06
N ILE A 20 9.36 -0.07 6.25
CA ILE A 20 10.58 -0.73 6.75
C ILE A 20 11.42 0.24 7.59
N MET A 21 11.54 1.48 7.15
CA MET A 21 12.30 2.53 7.85
C MET A 21 11.60 3.05 9.11
N ASN A 22 10.42 2.52 9.46
CA ASN A 22 9.58 3.03 10.52
C ASN A 22 9.37 4.55 10.45
N SER A 23 9.12 5.07 9.24
CA SER A 23 9.14 6.51 8.99
C SER A 23 7.94 7.24 9.60
N GLY A 24 8.21 8.28 10.40
CA GLY A 24 7.16 9.15 10.96
C GLY A 24 6.31 9.85 9.90
N TYR A 25 6.81 10.06 8.68
CA TYR A 25 6.01 10.61 7.58
C TYR A 25 4.88 9.67 7.17
N LEU A 26 5.16 8.36 7.07
CA LEU A 26 4.16 7.36 6.71
C LEU A 26 3.10 7.22 7.81
N PHE A 27 3.52 7.17 9.08
CA PHE A 27 2.62 6.99 10.22
C PHE A 27 1.97 8.28 10.72
N SER A 28 2.24 9.42 10.07
CA SER A 28 1.44 10.63 10.27
C SER A 28 0.01 10.43 9.76
N THR A 29 -0.93 11.25 10.23
CA THR A 29 -2.32 11.23 9.75
C THR A 29 -2.39 11.40 8.23
N VAL A 30 -1.56 12.28 7.67
CA VAL A 30 -1.51 12.53 6.22
C VAL A 30 -0.95 11.31 5.48
N GLY A 31 0.18 10.75 5.95
CA GLY A 31 0.81 9.58 5.33
C GLY A 31 -0.09 8.35 5.35
N THR A 32 -0.77 8.11 6.47
CA THR A 32 -1.70 6.98 6.62
C THR A 32 -2.93 7.15 5.72
N THR A 33 -3.48 8.37 5.65
CA THR A 33 -4.59 8.68 4.74
C THR A 33 -4.18 8.49 3.28
N PHE A 34 -2.98 8.95 2.91
CA PHE A 34 -2.44 8.78 1.57
C PHE A 34 -2.23 7.31 1.22
N TRP A 35 -1.75 6.50 2.17
CA TRP A 35 -1.59 5.07 2.00
C TRP A 35 -2.95 4.36 1.77
N ILE A 36 -3.97 4.67 2.58
CA ILE A 36 -5.32 4.12 2.38
C ILE A 36 -5.88 4.51 0.99
N ALA A 37 -5.71 5.77 0.60
CA ALA A 37 -6.14 6.25 -0.70
C ALA A 37 -5.40 5.54 -1.86
N SER A 38 -4.09 5.28 -1.72
CA SER A 38 -3.31 4.60 -2.76
C SER A 38 -3.82 3.18 -3.00
N VAL A 39 -4.14 2.45 -1.92
CA VAL A 39 -4.71 1.10 -2.00
C VAL A 39 -6.09 1.11 -2.68
N ALA A 40 -6.96 2.05 -2.29
CA ALA A 40 -8.28 2.18 -2.91
C ALA A 40 -8.18 2.47 -4.42
N LEU A 41 -7.31 3.42 -4.80
CA LEU A 41 -7.04 3.73 -6.20
C LEU A 41 -6.45 2.54 -6.95
N GLY A 42 -5.53 1.80 -6.32
CA GLY A 42 -4.97 0.58 -6.89
C GLY A 42 -6.03 -0.46 -7.24
N PHE A 43 -7.02 -0.69 -6.38
CA PHE A 43 -8.13 -1.61 -6.66
C PHE A 43 -9.04 -1.12 -7.80
N LEU A 44 -9.31 0.19 -7.87
CA LEU A 44 -10.10 0.77 -8.96
C LEU A 44 -9.39 0.61 -10.31
N ILE A 45 -8.10 0.93 -10.35
CA ILE A 45 -7.27 0.84 -11.55
C ILE A 45 -7.13 -0.62 -12.00
N GLN A 46 -6.98 -1.56 -11.06
CA GLN A 46 -6.89 -2.98 -11.35
C GLN A 46 -8.13 -3.51 -12.07
N LYS A 47 -9.34 -3.02 -11.72
CA LYS A 47 -10.59 -3.41 -12.41
C LYS A 47 -10.69 -2.89 -13.84
N GLN A 48 -9.94 -1.84 -14.17
CA GLN A 48 -9.95 -1.20 -15.48
C GLN A 48 -8.76 -1.64 -16.37
N LEU A 49 -7.96 -2.61 -15.91
CA LEU A 49 -6.74 -3.08 -16.57
C LEU A 49 -6.93 -4.47 -17.19
N ASP A 50 -7.83 -4.57 -18.17
CA ASP A 50 -8.15 -5.87 -18.79
C ASP A 50 -7.10 -6.32 -19.83
N ASP A 51 -6.47 -5.38 -20.55
CA ASP A 51 -5.56 -5.72 -21.67
C ASP A 51 -4.13 -6.11 -21.27
N VAL A 52 -3.75 -6.01 -19.98
CA VAL A 52 -2.36 -6.27 -19.56
C VAL A 52 -2.32 -7.18 -18.34
N MET A 53 -2.45 -8.47 -18.61
CA MET A 53 -2.50 -9.50 -17.58
C MET A 53 -1.30 -9.46 -16.62
N MET A 54 -0.08 -9.17 -17.10
CA MET A 54 1.11 -9.11 -16.25
C MET A 54 1.08 -7.92 -15.28
N LEU A 55 0.83 -6.70 -15.78
CA LEU A 55 0.72 -5.50 -14.93
C LEU A 55 -0.43 -5.63 -13.93
N ARG A 56 -1.56 -6.18 -14.36
CA ARG A 56 -2.71 -6.43 -13.47
C ARG A 56 -2.30 -7.35 -12.32
N LYS A 57 -1.63 -8.48 -12.59
CA LYS A 57 -1.15 -9.41 -11.54
C LYS A 57 -0.20 -8.74 -10.57
N ILE A 58 0.76 -7.95 -11.07
CA ILE A 58 1.72 -7.22 -10.22
C ILE A 58 0.97 -6.21 -9.33
N LEU A 59 0.02 -5.47 -9.90
CA LEU A 59 -0.78 -4.50 -9.15
C LEU A 59 -1.65 -5.17 -8.09
N VAL A 60 -2.21 -6.35 -8.37
CA VAL A 60 -2.96 -7.17 -7.38
C VAL A 60 -2.08 -7.53 -6.20
N ILE A 61 -0.90 -8.11 -6.47
CA ILE A 61 0.04 -8.54 -5.43
C ILE A 61 0.46 -7.33 -4.60
N SER A 62 0.79 -6.22 -5.27
CA SER A 62 1.19 -4.97 -4.63
C SER A 62 0.09 -4.40 -3.74
N ASN A 63 -1.17 -4.36 -4.19
CA ASN A 63 -2.31 -3.92 -3.38
C ASN A 63 -2.49 -4.78 -2.12
N TRP A 64 -2.51 -6.11 -2.29
CA TRP A 64 -2.68 -7.02 -1.15
C TRP A 64 -1.53 -6.94 -0.16
N TRP A 65 -0.31 -6.72 -0.66
CA TRP A 65 0.85 -6.45 0.18
C TRP A 65 0.67 -5.19 1.02
N MET A 66 0.17 -4.09 0.43
CA MET A 66 -0.14 -2.87 1.17
C MET A 66 -1.20 -3.09 2.25
N VAL A 67 -2.26 -3.85 1.96
CA VAL A 67 -3.30 -4.21 2.94
C VAL A 67 -2.71 -5.05 4.08
N PHE A 68 -1.87 -6.04 3.75
CA PHE A 68 -1.17 -6.85 4.74
C PHE A 68 -0.33 -5.99 5.69
N LEU A 69 0.46 -5.05 5.14
CA LEU A 69 1.27 -4.13 5.94
C LEU A 69 0.42 -3.24 6.86
N MET A 70 -0.78 -2.81 6.44
CA MET A 70 -1.70 -2.09 7.32
C MET A 70 -2.14 -2.96 8.50
N ILE A 71 -2.54 -4.21 8.24
CA ILE A 71 -2.93 -5.16 9.29
C ILE A 71 -1.76 -5.39 10.25
N MET A 72 -0.55 -5.59 9.72
CA MET A 72 0.66 -5.74 10.53
C MET A 72 0.93 -4.50 11.38
N THR A 73 0.75 -3.30 10.84
CA THR A 73 0.93 -2.04 11.59
C THR A 73 -0.01 -1.99 12.79
N VAL A 74 -1.29 -2.31 12.58
CA VAL A 74 -2.28 -2.35 13.66
C VAL A 74 -1.94 -3.43 14.69
N GLY A 75 -1.56 -4.62 14.24
CA GLY A 75 -1.14 -5.71 15.12
C GLY A 75 0.07 -5.33 15.99
N ILE A 76 1.10 -4.73 15.38
CA ILE A 76 2.30 -4.24 16.09
C ILE A 76 1.90 -3.17 17.11
N TYR A 77 1.04 -2.22 16.74
CA TYR A 77 0.57 -1.19 17.66
C TYR A 77 -0.09 -1.80 18.91
N PHE A 78 -0.96 -2.79 18.75
CA PHE A 78 -1.58 -3.47 19.89
C PHE A 78 -0.58 -4.26 20.73
N VAL A 79 0.34 -5.01 20.10
CA VAL A 79 1.36 -5.77 20.83
C VAL A 79 2.24 -4.82 21.65
N VAL A 80 2.73 -3.73 21.05
CA VAL A 80 3.62 -2.77 21.73
C VAL A 80 2.88 -2.00 22.82
N SER A 81 1.64 -1.55 22.58
CA SER A 81 0.85 -0.83 23.60
C SER A 81 0.38 -1.71 24.76
N SER A 82 0.35 -3.03 24.58
CA SER A 82 0.04 -3.99 25.64
C SER A 82 1.23 -4.38 26.52
N MET A 83 2.46 -4.01 26.12
CA MET A 83 3.65 -4.21 26.94
C MET A 83 3.69 -3.13 28.05
N PRO A 84 3.81 -3.51 29.33
CA PRO A 84 3.94 -2.57 30.45
C PRO A 84 5.24 -1.76 30.41
#